data_AF-Q8GLG5-F1
#
_entry.id   AF-Q8GLG5-F1
#
_cell.length_a   1.000
_cell.length_b   1.000
_cell.length_c   1.000
_cell.angle_alpha   90.00
_cell.angle_beta   90.00
_cell.angle_gamma   90.00
#
_symmetry.space_group_name_H-M   'P 1'
#
loop_
_entity.id
_entity.type
_entity.pdbx_description
1 polymer ?
#
loop_
_entity_poly.entity_id
_entity_poly.type
_entity_poly.pdbx_seq_one_letter_code
_entity_poly.pdbx_strand_id
1 'polypeptide(L)'
;MEHKWKLLLLVFGALVFLGGVLMVFQRGYATSYHNNQVKLPAKGTSQLKKTANAKLPEKKKEIYLAGGCFWGVEEYFSNVDGVLDAVSGYANGRGDTTSYQLLHQTGHAETVQVVYDANRISLKELLLHYFRIIDPTSLNKQGNDRGSQYRTGIYYTDPSDLTTIDMVFQEKASDYKKKIVVEKAPLKSFTKAEEYHQDYLKKNPNGYCHINVNEASYPVIDKTKYPKPSKEEIKKKLSKDEYRVTQNNETEKAFSNRYWDSFEAGIYVDVVTGEPLFSSKDK
;
A
#
# COMPACT_ATOMS: atom_id res chain seq x y z
N MET A 1 -24.19 77.55 32.37
CA MET A 1 -24.89 76.34 31.88
C MET A 1 -24.72 76.20 30.37
N GLU A 2 -23.49 76.18 29.84
CA GLU A 2 -23.27 76.15 28.38
C GLU A 2 -22.28 75.09 27.88
N HIS A 3 -21.69 74.29 28.78
CA HIS A 3 -20.73 73.24 28.40
C HIS A 3 -21.29 71.81 28.37
N LYS A 4 -22.56 71.59 28.79
CA LYS A 4 -23.19 70.26 28.78
C LYS A 4 -23.96 69.92 27.49
N TRP A 5 -24.22 70.91 26.62
CA TRP A 5 -24.99 70.72 25.38
C TRP A 5 -24.12 70.42 24.15
N LYS A 6 -22.82 70.73 24.20
CA LYS A 6 -21.89 70.44 23.08
C LYS A 6 -21.44 68.97 23.00
N LEU A 7 -21.56 68.21 24.09
CA LEU A 7 -21.19 66.78 24.11
C LEU A 7 -22.33 65.87 23.62
N LEU A 8 -23.59 66.31 23.72
CA LEU A 8 -24.77 65.53 23.29
C LEU A 8 -25.02 65.60 21.77
N LEU A 9 -24.54 66.65 21.10
CA LEU A 9 -24.66 66.80 19.63
C LEU A 9 -23.58 66.04 18.84
N LEU A 10 -22.46 65.66 19.47
CA LEU A 10 -21.40 64.87 18.82
C LEU A 10 -21.69 63.36 18.80
N VAL A 11 -22.49 62.85 19.74
CA VAL A 11 -22.85 61.41 19.79
C VAL A 11 -23.98 61.06 18.82
N PHE A 12 -24.88 62.01 18.50
CA PHE A 12 -25.98 61.76 17.55
C PHE A 12 -25.56 61.82 16.07
N GLY A 13 -24.47 62.54 15.75
CA GLY A 13 -23.94 62.61 14.39
C GLY A 13 -23.22 61.34 13.91
N ALA A 14 -22.70 60.52 14.82
CA ALA A 14 -21.96 59.30 14.48
C ALA A 14 -22.87 58.09 14.18
N LEU A 15 -24.14 58.10 14.62
CA LEU A 15 -25.08 56.99 14.40
C LEU A 15 -25.87 57.07 13.08
N VAL A 16 -25.92 58.24 12.43
CA VAL A 16 -26.63 58.41 11.15
C VAL A 16 -25.74 58.04 9.95
N PHE A 17 -24.42 58.02 10.10
CA PHE A 17 -23.50 57.65 9.02
C PHE A 17 -23.30 56.13 8.86
N LEU A 18 -23.63 55.32 9.88
CA LEU A 18 -23.53 53.85 9.81
C LEU A 18 -24.75 53.15 9.17
N GLY A 19 -25.89 53.84 9.02
CA GLY A 19 -27.09 53.28 8.37
C GLY A 19 -27.19 53.54 6.87
N GLY A 20 -26.45 54.53 6.34
CA GLY A 20 -26.64 55.04 4.97
C GLY A 20 -25.82 54.37 3.86
N VAL A 21 -24.80 53.58 4.20
CA VAL A 21 -23.90 52.95 3.19
C VAL A 21 -24.36 51.54 2.82
N LEU A 22 -25.34 50.96 3.52
CA LEU A 22 -25.83 49.61 3.23
C LEU A 22 -26.99 49.54 2.21
N MET A 23 -27.36 50.66 1.56
CA MET A 23 -28.62 50.75 0.79
C MET A 23 -28.50 51.27 -0.66
N VAL A 24 -27.34 51.21 -1.33
CA VAL A 24 -27.20 51.76 -2.71
C VAL A 24 -26.61 50.82 -3.78
N PHE A 25 -26.42 49.52 -3.53
CA PHE A 25 -26.10 48.56 -4.62
C PHE A 25 -27.12 47.44 -4.80
N GLN A 26 -28.41 47.77 -4.66
CA GLN A 26 -29.51 47.02 -5.26
C GLN A 26 -30.33 47.94 -6.18
N ARG A 27 -29.96 48.03 -7.46
CA ARG A 27 -30.92 48.15 -8.59
C ARG A 27 -30.25 48.10 -9.97
N GLY A 28 -30.74 47.18 -10.80
CA GLY A 28 -30.47 47.03 -12.24
C GLY A 28 -29.32 46.05 -12.49
N TYR A 29 -29.49 44.86 -13.05
CA TYR A 29 -30.24 44.54 -14.27
C TYR A 29 -31.04 43.24 -14.12
N ALA A 30 -32.35 43.33 -14.39
CA ALA A 30 -33.15 42.18 -14.74
C ALA A 30 -32.93 41.87 -16.22
N THR A 31 -32.39 40.70 -16.53
CA THR A 31 -32.48 40.08 -17.86
C THR A 31 -33.08 38.69 -17.72
N SER A 32 -34.10 38.48 -18.53
CA SER A 32 -34.97 37.32 -18.65
C SER A 32 -34.18 36.00 -18.72
N TYR A 33 -34.39 35.10 -17.76
CA TYR A 33 -34.12 33.68 -17.94
C TYR A 33 -35.44 32.95 -18.16
N HIS A 34 -35.56 32.42 -19.37
CA HIS A 34 -36.66 31.60 -19.86
C HIS A 34 -36.76 30.33 -19.01
N ASN A 35 -37.83 30.23 -18.21
CA ASN A 35 -38.13 29.06 -17.40
C ASN A 35 -38.80 28.00 -18.30
N ASN A 36 -38.01 27.16 -18.96
CA ASN A 36 -38.52 25.94 -19.58
C ASN A 36 -38.86 24.92 -18.50
N GLN A 37 -40.04 25.07 -17.89
CA GLN A 37 -40.64 24.02 -17.09
C GLN A 37 -41.18 22.93 -18.02
N VAL A 38 -40.37 21.89 -18.24
CA VAL A 38 -40.91 20.59 -18.63
C VAL A 38 -41.59 20.00 -17.40
N LYS A 39 -42.92 19.99 -17.39
CA LYS A 39 -43.73 19.21 -16.45
C LYS A 39 -43.39 17.73 -16.63
N LEU A 40 -42.62 17.17 -15.69
CA LEU A 40 -42.52 15.72 -15.53
C LEU A 40 -43.83 15.21 -14.88
N PRO A 41 -44.47 14.16 -15.43
CA PRO A 41 -45.67 13.61 -14.83
C PRO A 41 -45.33 12.93 -13.51
N ALA A 42 -46.11 13.23 -12.47
CA ALA A 42 -46.08 12.51 -11.21
C ALA A 42 -46.48 11.05 -11.43
N LYS A 43 -45.56 10.11 -11.22
CA LYS A 43 -45.87 8.69 -10.96
C LYS A 43 -44.78 8.04 -10.13
N GLY A 44 -45.20 7.48 -9.00
CA GLY A 44 -44.53 6.38 -8.33
C GLY A 44 -43.60 6.78 -7.19
N THR A 45 -44.11 6.69 -5.96
CA THR A 45 -43.32 6.42 -4.76
C THR A 45 -42.57 5.10 -4.94
N SER A 46 -41.38 5.16 -5.53
CA SER A 46 -40.37 4.13 -5.43
C SER A 46 -39.56 4.43 -4.18
N GLN A 47 -39.71 3.59 -3.16
CA GLN A 47 -38.88 3.61 -1.97
C GLN A 47 -37.41 3.57 -2.41
N LEU A 48 -36.68 4.67 -2.21
CA LEU A 48 -35.22 4.64 -2.20
C LEU A 48 -34.80 3.81 -0.99
N LYS A 49 -34.72 2.48 -1.18
CA LYS A 49 -33.92 1.63 -0.33
C LYS A 49 -32.51 2.21 -0.36
N LYS A 50 -32.03 2.67 0.80
CA LYS A 50 -30.61 2.73 1.12
C LYS A 50 -30.01 1.40 0.72
N THR A 51 -29.40 1.32 -0.46
CA THR A 51 -28.50 0.23 -0.79
C THR A 51 -27.32 0.39 0.15
N ALA A 52 -27.28 -0.47 1.16
CA ALA A 52 -26.09 -0.72 1.95
C ALA A 52 -24.89 -0.88 0.99
N ASN A 53 -23.73 -0.38 1.39
CA ASN A 53 -22.45 -0.75 0.80
C ASN A 53 -22.36 -2.27 0.77
N ALA A 54 -22.77 -2.90 -0.33
CA ALA A 54 -22.60 -4.32 -0.53
C ALA A 54 -21.10 -4.53 -0.79
N LYS A 55 -20.38 -4.99 0.24
CA LYS A 55 -18.99 -5.46 0.11
C LYS A 55 -18.97 -6.45 -1.06
N LEU A 56 -18.22 -6.16 -2.11
CA LEU A 56 -18.01 -7.09 -3.22
C LEU A 56 -17.61 -8.46 -2.63
N PRO A 57 -18.13 -9.58 -3.17
CA PRO A 57 -17.74 -10.90 -2.67
C PRO A 57 -16.21 -11.05 -2.78
N GLU A 58 -15.59 -11.50 -1.70
CA GLU A 58 -14.15 -11.70 -1.62
C GLU A 58 -13.69 -12.69 -2.71
N LYS A 59 -12.72 -12.27 -3.54
CA LYS A 59 -12.17 -13.14 -4.58
C LYS A 59 -11.00 -13.91 -3.97
N LYS A 60 -11.32 -14.95 -3.22
CA LYS A 60 -10.32 -15.75 -2.48
C LYS A 60 -9.40 -16.49 -3.46
N LYS A 61 -8.10 -16.31 -3.26
CA LYS A 61 -7.02 -17.06 -3.91
C LYS A 61 -6.02 -17.51 -2.84
N GLU A 62 -5.15 -18.45 -3.18
CA GLU A 62 -4.10 -18.94 -2.30
C GLU A 62 -2.76 -19.09 -3.01
N ILE A 63 -1.67 -18.98 -2.24
CA ILE A 63 -0.31 -19.27 -2.67
C ILE A 63 0.47 -19.83 -1.48
N TYR A 64 1.48 -20.66 -1.72
CA TYR A 64 2.25 -21.32 -0.67
C TYR A 64 3.70 -20.84 -0.74
N LEU A 65 4.19 -20.26 0.35
CA LEU A 65 5.47 -19.55 0.39
C LEU A 65 6.39 -20.19 1.44
N ALA A 66 7.49 -20.79 0.99
CA ALA A 66 8.56 -21.28 1.85
C ALA A 66 9.66 -20.24 1.92
N GLY A 67 9.96 -19.70 3.11
CA GLY A 67 10.81 -18.53 3.27
C GLY A 67 11.78 -18.61 4.45
N GLY A 68 12.15 -19.82 4.87
CA GLY A 68 12.89 -20.03 6.12
C GLY A 68 11.95 -20.50 7.24
N CYS A 69 12.28 -20.16 8.49
CA CYS A 69 11.41 -20.47 9.64
C CYS A 69 10.01 -19.85 9.44
N PHE A 70 8.99 -20.70 9.36
CA PHE A 70 7.63 -20.25 9.02
C PHE A 70 6.97 -19.34 10.07
N TRP A 71 7.49 -19.24 11.30
CA TRP A 71 6.91 -18.40 12.35
C TRP A 71 6.95 -16.92 11.98
N GLY A 72 8.08 -16.47 11.44
CA GLY A 72 8.22 -15.10 10.97
C GLY A 72 7.45 -14.84 9.68
N VAL A 73 7.40 -15.83 8.79
CA VAL A 73 6.69 -15.71 7.50
C VAL A 73 5.18 -15.63 7.73
N GLU A 74 4.62 -16.47 8.60
CA GLU A 74 3.22 -16.48 8.97
C GLU A 74 2.82 -15.16 9.65
N GLU A 75 3.57 -14.74 10.67
CA GLU A 75 3.30 -13.48 11.37
C GLU A 75 3.35 -12.29 10.39
N TYR A 76 4.38 -12.23 9.54
CA TYR A 76 4.49 -11.18 8.54
C TYR A 76 3.29 -11.16 7.58
N PHE A 77 2.95 -12.28 6.94
CA PHE A 77 1.84 -12.32 5.98
C PHE A 77 0.48 -12.12 6.62
N SER A 78 0.29 -12.55 7.87
CA SER A 78 -0.96 -12.31 8.60
C SER A 78 -1.23 -10.82 8.85
N ASN A 79 -0.19 -9.98 8.80
CA ASN A 79 -0.28 -8.53 8.96
C ASN A 79 -0.29 -7.75 7.62
N VAL A 80 -0.25 -8.43 6.47
CA VAL A 80 -0.32 -7.77 5.15
C VAL A 80 -1.78 -7.46 4.78
N ASP A 81 -2.07 -6.21 4.42
CA ASP A 81 -3.43 -5.83 4.05
C ASP A 81 -3.92 -6.57 2.80
N GLY A 82 -5.09 -7.21 2.90
CA GLY A 82 -5.66 -8.04 1.84
C GLY A 82 -5.40 -9.54 2.00
N VAL A 83 -4.48 -9.95 2.88
CA VAL A 83 -4.38 -11.33 3.35
C VAL A 83 -5.57 -11.63 4.28
N LEU A 84 -6.18 -12.79 4.07
CA LEU A 84 -7.34 -13.28 4.81
C LEU A 84 -6.94 -14.33 5.85
N ASP A 85 -5.95 -15.17 5.54
CA ASP A 85 -5.44 -16.20 6.43
C ASP A 85 -3.99 -16.57 6.07
N ALA A 86 -3.22 -16.98 7.08
CA ALA A 86 -1.84 -17.43 6.95
C ALA A 86 -1.63 -18.65 7.85
N VAL A 87 -1.29 -19.80 7.27
CA VAL A 87 -1.22 -21.07 8.00
C VAL A 87 0.13 -21.75 7.78
N SER A 88 0.83 -22.04 8.87
CA SER A 88 2.10 -22.77 8.86
C SER A 88 1.93 -24.24 8.51
N GLY A 89 2.83 -24.78 7.70
CA GLY A 89 2.84 -26.19 7.30
C GLY A 89 4.11 -26.64 6.61
N TYR A 90 4.04 -27.84 6.04
CA TYR A 90 5.15 -28.54 5.41
C TYR A 90 4.77 -28.92 3.98
N ALA A 91 5.57 -28.49 3.00
CA ALA A 91 5.25 -28.71 1.59
C ALA A 91 6.35 -29.43 0.81
N ASN A 92 5.91 -30.14 -0.24
CA ASN A 92 6.74 -30.63 -1.33
C ASN A 92 7.96 -31.48 -0.91
N GLY A 93 7.79 -32.30 0.12
CA GLY A 93 8.73 -33.37 0.48
C GLY A 93 8.37 -34.72 -0.15
N ARG A 94 8.99 -35.78 0.39
CA ARG A 94 8.67 -37.17 0.05
C ARG A 94 7.44 -37.61 0.83
N GLY A 95 6.45 -38.15 0.11
CA GLY A 95 5.16 -38.56 0.66
C GLY A 95 4.20 -37.39 0.85
N ASP A 96 2.96 -37.73 1.22
CA ASP A 96 1.86 -36.77 1.30
C ASP A 96 1.77 -36.09 2.67
N THR A 97 2.37 -36.68 3.71
CA THR A 97 2.29 -36.19 5.09
C THR A 97 3.65 -36.17 5.78
N THR A 98 3.80 -35.28 6.76
CA THR A 98 4.96 -35.22 7.67
C THR A 98 4.59 -34.55 8.99
N SER A 99 5.53 -34.51 9.92
CA SER A 99 5.45 -33.75 11.18
C SER A 99 6.79 -33.09 11.45
N TYR A 100 6.87 -32.20 12.45
CA TYR A 100 8.12 -31.52 12.78
C TYR A 100 9.27 -32.52 13.04
N GLN A 101 8.99 -33.64 13.70
CA GLN A 101 9.99 -34.67 14.05
C GLN A 101 10.51 -35.44 12.82
N LEU A 102 9.70 -35.53 11.76
CA LEU A 102 10.04 -36.25 10.53
C LEU A 102 10.49 -35.33 9.39
N LEU A 103 10.48 -34.02 9.61
CA LEU A 103 10.71 -33.00 8.59
C LEU A 103 12.06 -33.18 7.86
N HIS A 104 13.13 -33.42 8.62
CA HIS A 104 14.47 -33.65 8.06
C HIS A 104 14.57 -34.92 7.20
N GLN A 105 13.78 -35.95 7.53
CA GLN A 105 13.80 -37.22 6.83
C GLN A 105 12.95 -37.17 5.56
N THR A 106 11.80 -36.50 5.65
CA THR A 106 10.83 -36.40 4.56
C THR A 106 11.22 -35.34 3.53
N GLY A 107 11.98 -34.31 3.92
CA GLY A 107 12.50 -33.29 3.00
C GLY A 107 11.47 -32.23 2.60
N HIS A 108 10.36 -32.11 3.33
CA HIS A 108 9.42 -31.01 3.14
C HIS A 108 10.07 -29.66 3.49
N ALA A 109 9.58 -28.57 2.89
CA ALA A 109 9.92 -27.20 3.28
C ALA A 109 8.92 -26.70 4.32
N GLU A 110 9.40 -25.98 5.32
CA GLU A 110 8.54 -25.08 6.10
C GLU A 110 7.93 -24.04 5.17
N THR A 111 6.61 -23.99 5.14
CA THR A 111 5.82 -23.27 4.13
C THR A 111 4.61 -22.65 4.80
N VAL A 112 4.25 -21.44 4.39
CA VAL A 112 3.02 -20.77 4.80
C VAL A 112 2.02 -20.78 3.66
N GLN A 113 0.83 -21.31 3.89
CA GLN A 113 -0.32 -21.11 3.01
C GLN A 113 -0.85 -19.70 3.25
N VAL A 114 -0.84 -18.86 2.23
CA VAL A 114 -1.35 -17.49 2.27
C VAL A 114 -2.64 -17.43 1.46
N VAL A 115 -3.77 -17.25 2.13
CA VAL A 115 -5.08 -17.03 1.52
C VAL A 115 -5.34 -15.53 1.48
N TYR A 116 -5.72 -14.98 0.33
CA TYR A 116 -5.86 -13.55 0.14
C TYR A 116 -7.09 -13.18 -0.72
N ASP A 117 -7.57 -11.95 -0.55
CA ASP A 117 -8.61 -11.37 -1.41
C ASP A 117 -7.96 -10.69 -2.63
N ALA A 118 -8.08 -11.31 -3.79
CA ALA A 118 -7.52 -10.83 -5.04
C ALA A 118 -8.15 -9.51 -5.54
N ASN A 119 -9.21 -9.02 -4.89
CA ASN A 119 -9.74 -7.67 -5.13
C ASN A 119 -8.97 -6.59 -4.34
N ARG A 120 -8.21 -6.97 -3.30
CA ARG A 120 -7.50 -6.06 -2.39
C ARG A 120 -5.99 -6.07 -2.59
N ILE A 121 -5.43 -7.26 -2.82
CA ILE A 121 -4.00 -7.44 -3.06
C ILE A 121 -3.77 -8.40 -4.23
N SER A 122 -2.88 -8.03 -5.14
CA SER A 122 -2.52 -8.88 -6.27
C SER A 122 -1.47 -9.94 -5.86
N LEU A 123 -1.41 -11.05 -6.62
CA LEU A 123 -0.33 -12.03 -6.48
C LEU A 123 1.05 -11.37 -6.64
N LYS A 124 1.18 -10.42 -7.57
CA LYS A 124 2.42 -9.67 -7.78
C LYS A 124 2.86 -8.97 -6.50
N GLU A 125 1.96 -8.25 -5.83
CA GLU A 125 2.24 -7.56 -4.58
C GLU A 125 2.61 -8.53 -3.44
N LEU A 126 1.91 -9.66 -3.31
CA LEU A 126 2.30 -10.70 -2.33
C LEU A 126 3.70 -11.24 -2.58
N LEU A 127 4.09 -11.46 -3.84
CA LEU A 127 5.44 -11.92 -4.18
C LEU A 127 6.49 -10.83 -3.93
N LEU A 128 6.17 -9.56 -4.15
CA LEU A 128 7.06 -8.45 -3.76
C LEU A 128 7.27 -8.40 -2.25
N HIS A 129 6.21 -8.66 -1.47
CA HIS A 129 6.29 -8.79 0.00
C HIS A 129 7.16 -9.99 0.39
N TYR A 130 7.01 -11.13 -0.29
CA TYR A 130 7.84 -12.32 -0.08
C TYR A 130 9.33 -12.03 -0.35
N PHE A 131 9.66 -11.42 -1.49
CA PHE A 131 11.05 -11.06 -1.83
C PHE A 131 11.65 -9.98 -0.94
N ARG A 132 10.85 -9.24 -0.16
CA ARG A 132 11.34 -8.29 0.86
C ARG A 132 11.94 -9.01 2.07
N ILE A 133 11.34 -10.14 2.48
CA ILE A 133 11.64 -10.78 3.77
C ILE A 133 12.60 -11.97 3.68
N ILE A 134 13.02 -12.35 2.47
CA ILE A 134 13.95 -13.47 2.25
C ILE A 134 15.28 -12.98 1.65
N ASP A 135 16.33 -13.78 1.81
CA ASP A 135 17.48 -13.76 0.90
C ASP A 135 17.23 -14.74 -0.26
N PRO A 136 16.87 -14.27 -1.46
CA PRO A 136 16.54 -15.15 -2.58
C PRO A 136 17.77 -15.80 -3.24
N THR A 137 18.98 -15.47 -2.78
CA THR A 137 20.25 -16.00 -3.30
C THR A 137 20.87 -17.05 -2.37
N SER A 138 20.25 -17.27 -1.21
CA SER A 138 20.70 -18.22 -0.19
C SER A 138 20.09 -19.60 -0.39
N LEU A 139 20.93 -20.60 -0.66
CA LEU A 139 20.48 -21.99 -0.83
C LEU A 139 20.33 -22.67 0.54
N ASN A 140 19.14 -23.20 0.82
CA ASN A 140 18.82 -24.00 2.02
C ASN A 140 19.17 -23.32 3.35
N LYS A 141 19.03 -22.00 3.41
CA LYS A 141 19.32 -21.19 4.59
C LYS A 141 18.57 -19.87 4.54
N GLN A 142 17.99 -19.44 5.67
CA GLN A 142 17.48 -18.08 5.90
C GLN A 142 17.86 -17.63 7.30
N GLY A 143 18.42 -16.43 7.46
CA GLY A 143 18.98 -15.98 8.73
C GLY A 143 20.01 -16.97 9.30
N ASN A 144 19.75 -17.45 10.52
CA ASN A 144 20.59 -18.45 11.18
C ASN A 144 20.16 -19.91 10.89
N ASP A 145 18.98 -20.10 10.32
CA ASP A 145 18.36 -21.41 10.10
C ASP A 145 18.93 -22.08 8.85
N ARG A 146 19.42 -23.31 8.97
CA ARG A 146 20.10 -24.07 7.90
C ARG A 146 19.49 -25.45 7.72
N GLY A 147 19.25 -25.83 6.47
CA GLY A 147 18.65 -27.10 6.10
C GLY A 147 17.70 -26.97 4.92
N SER A 148 17.44 -28.08 4.24
CA SER A 148 16.54 -28.12 3.09
C SER A 148 15.09 -27.77 3.46
N GLN A 149 14.71 -27.91 4.73
CA GLN A 149 13.42 -27.47 5.23
C GLN A 149 13.28 -25.94 5.28
N TYR A 150 14.39 -25.20 5.28
CA TYR A 150 14.42 -23.73 5.23
C TYR A 150 14.76 -23.18 3.84
N ARG A 151 14.62 -24.00 2.80
CA ARG A 151 14.80 -23.55 1.41
C ARG A 151 13.71 -22.54 1.06
N THR A 152 14.05 -21.62 0.17
CA THR A 152 13.10 -20.65 -0.38
C THR A 152 12.32 -21.25 -1.55
N GLY A 153 11.00 -21.13 -1.55
CA GLY A 153 10.13 -21.70 -2.58
C GLY A 153 8.79 -20.99 -2.71
N ILE A 154 8.27 -20.96 -3.93
CA ILE A 154 6.91 -20.50 -4.26
C ILE A 154 6.16 -21.67 -4.89
N TYR A 155 5.12 -22.15 -4.22
CA TYR A 155 4.31 -23.26 -4.69
C TYR A 155 2.90 -22.81 -5.04
N TYR A 156 2.49 -23.11 -6.27
CA TYR A 156 1.20 -22.70 -6.83
C TYR A 156 0.27 -23.89 -7.07
N THR A 157 -1.02 -23.68 -6.86
CA THR A 157 -2.07 -24.67 -7.17
C THR A 157 -2.74 -24.38 -8.51
N ASP A 158 -2.81 -23.10 -8.91
CA ASP A 158 -3.31 -22.65 -10.22
C ASP A 158 -2.14 -22.42 -11.19
N PRO A 159 -2.01 -23.19 -12.29
CA PRO A 159 -0.96 -22.99 -13.29
C PRO A 159 -0.96 -21.60 -13.94
N SER A 160 -2.09 -20.89 -13.95
CA SER A 160 -2.17 -19.53 -14.51
C SER A 160 -1.38 -18.50 -13.70
N ASP A 161 -1.11 -18.78 -12.43
CA ASP A 161 -0.31 -17.92 -11.56
C ASP A 161 1.18 -17.92 -11.97
N LEU A 162 1.65 -18.95 -12.69
CA LEU A 162 3.04 -19.07 -13.14
C LEU A 162 3.49 -17.88 -13.99
N THR A 163 2.61 -17.32 -14.82
CA THR A 163 2.93 -16.12 -15.62
C THR A 163 3.28 -14.92 -14.73
N THR A 164 2.54 -14.73 -13.64
CA THR A 164 2.81 -13.64 -12.69
C THR A 164 4.08 -13.92 -11.88
N ILE A 165 4.28 -15.17 -11.47
CA ILE A 165 5.49 -15.60 -10.77
C ILE A 165 6.72 -15.32 -11.64
N ASP A 166 6.71 -15.74 -12.91
CA ASP A 166 7.80 -15.53 -13.85
C ASP A 166 8.11 -14.05 -14.07
N MET A 167 7.09 -13.22 -14.19
CA MET A 167 7.24 -11.77 -14.30
C MET A 167 7.97 -11.18 -13.09
N VAL A 168 7.58 -11.56 -11.87
CA VAL A 168 8.25 -11.07 -10.65
C VAL A 168 9.70 -11.55 -10.57
N PHE A 169 9.99 -12.80 -10.97
CA PHE A 169 11.36 -13.29 -11.02
C PHE A 169 12.23 -12.51 -12.01
N GLN A 170 11.68 -12.17 -13.18
CA GLN A 170 12.38 -11.35 -14.18
C GLN A 170 12.67 -9.95 -13.64
N GLU A 171 11.69 -9.32 -13.01
CA GLU A 171 11.84 -8.00 -12.37
C GLU A 171 12.93 -8.06 -11.29
N LYS A 172 12.83 -9.04 -10.38
CA LYS A 172 13.75 -9.19 -9.26
C LYS A 172 15.15 -9.65 -9.65
N ALA A 173 15.33 -10.36 -10.75
CA ALA A 173 16.66 -10.80 -11.18
C ALA A 173 17.63 -9.62 -11.35
N SER A 174 17.15 -8.44 -11.73
CA SER A 174 17.96 -7.23 -11.89
C SER A 174 18.44 -6.62 -10.56
N ASP A 175 17.76 -6.90 -9.44
CA ASP A 175 18.12 -6.40 -8.11
C ASP A 175 19.33 -7.16 -7.51
N TYR A 176 19.68 -8.34 -8.03
CA TYR A 176 20.68 -9.24 -7.44
C TYR A 176 21.85 -9.57 -8.38
N LYS A 177 23.07 -9.45 -7.86
CA LYS A 177 24.29 -9.91 -8.58
C LYS A 177 24.39 -11.44 -8.65
N LYS A 178 23.89 -12.13 -7.63
CA LYS A 178 23.85 -13.59 -7.55
C LYS A 178 22.53 -14.08 -8.14
N LYS A 179 22.56 -15.27 -8.74
CA LYS A 179 21.37 -15.94 -9.25
C LYS A 179 20.37 -16.20 -8.12
N ILE A 180 19.11 -15.90 -8.37
CA ILE A 180 17.99 -16.29 -7.50
C ILE A 180 17.88 -17.82 -7.48
N VAL A 181 17.90 -18.41 -6.29
CA VAL A 181 17.79 -19.86 -6.05
C VAL A 181 16.43 -20.29 -5.49
N VAL A 182 15.49 -19.34 -5.37
CA VAL A 182 14.09 -19.63 -5.01
C VAL A 182 13.50 -20.59 -6.03
N GLU A 183 13.00 -21.74 -5.56
CA GLU A 183 12.30 -22.67 -6.43
C GLU A 183 10.87 -22.19 -6.72
N LYS A 184 10.38 -22.49 -7.91
CA LYS A 184 8.99 -22.25 -8.32
C LYS A 184 8.45 -23.55 -8.91
N ALA A 185 7.42 -24.10 -8.30
CA ALA A 185 6.90 -25.42 -8.66
C ALA A 185 5.42 -25.56 -8.34
N PRO A 186 4.68 -26.47 -8.98
CA PRO A 186 3.34 -26.84 -8.52
C PRO A 186 3.39 -27.33 -7.07
N LEU A 187 2.36 -27.03 -6.29
CA LEU A 187 2.16 -27.66 -4.99
C LEU A 187 1.82 -29.15 -5.20
N LYS A 188 2.57 -30.04 -4.56
CA LYS A 188 2.36 -31.49 -4.60
C LYS A 188 1.64 -31.99 -3.36
N SER A 189 2.07 -31.52 -2.19
CA SER A 189 1.48 -31.82 -0.90
C SER A 189 1.71 -30.65 0.06
N PHE A 190 0.76 -30.44 0.96
CA PHE A 190 0.86 -29.50 2.06
C PHE A 190 0.24 -30.16 3.30
N THR A 191 1.04 -30.32 4.34
CA THR A 191 0.58 -30.81 5.65
C THR A 191 0.59 -29.64 6.62
N LYS A 192 -0.58 -29.30 7.18
CA LYS A 192 -0.68 -28.29 8.24
C LYS A 192 0.23 -28.69 9.40
N ALA A 193 1.03 -27.73 9.89
CA ALA A 193 1.89 -27.95 11.06
C ALA A 193 1.04 -28.08 12.34
N GLU A 194 1.65 -28.63 13.38
CA GLU A 194 1.01 -28.82 14.67
C GLU A 194 0.55 -27.49 15.29
N GLU A 195 -0.49 -27.53 16.13
CA GLU A 195 -1.13 -26.32 16.68
C GLU A 195 -0.20 -25.42 17.52
N TYR A 196 0.91 -25.95 18.02
CA TYR A 196 1.90 -25.13 18.73
C TYR A 196 2.76 -24.27 17.79
N HIS A 197 2.79 -24.58 16.49
CA HIS A 197 3.47 -23.77 15.47
C HIS A 197 2.56 -22.70 14.86
N GLN A 198 1.24 -22.91 14.86
CA GLN A 198 0.28 -21.94 14.31
C GLN A 198 0.27 -20.67 15.18
N ASP A 199 0.27 -19.49 14.56
CA ASP A 199 0.27 -18.20 15.24
C ASP A 199 1.38 -18.10 16.31
N TYR A 200 2.55 -18.70 16.06
CA TYR A 200 3.58 -18.88 17.10
C TYR A 200 4.01 -17.55 17.72
N LEU A 201 4.23 -16.50 16.91
CA LEU A 201 4.66 -15.18 17.40
C LEU A 201 3.53 -14.39 18.06
N LYS A 202 2.25 -14.64 17.72
CA LYS A 202 1.12 -14.09 18.49
C LYS A 202 1.04 -14.70 19.87
N LYS A 203 1.29 -16.02 19.99
CA LYS A 203 1.33 -16.76 21.26
C LYS A 203 2.58 -16.44 22.07
N ASN A 204 3.69 -16.17 21.39
CA ASN A 204 5.00 -15.91 21.98
C ASN A 204 5.61 -14.63 21.37
N PRO A 205 5.21 -13.42 21.83
CA PRO A 205 5.65 -12.16 21.20
C PRO A 205 7.16 -11.92 21.17
N ASN A 206 7.89 -12.53 22.11
CA ASN A 206 9.36 -12.48 22.18
C ASN A 206 10.02 -13.76 21.64
N GLY A 207 9.26 -14.56 20.88
CA GLY A 207 9.74 -15.78 20.25
C GLY A 207 10.79 -15.49 19.17
N TYR A 208 11.47 -16.54 18.72
CA TYR A 208 12.47 -16.41 17.67
C TYR A 208 11.85 -15.93 16.36
N CYS A 209 12.41 -14.87 15.78
CA CYS A 209 12.06 -14.39 14.45
C CYS A 209 13.28 -13.71 13.82
N HIS A 210 13.65 -14.13 12.61
CA HIS A 210 14.75 -13.51 11.86
C HIS A 210 14.28 -12.42 10.88
N ILE A 211 12.95 -12.21 10.79
CA ILE A 211 12.30 -11.27 9.89
C ILE A 211 11.79 -10.06 10.69
N ASN A 212 11.90 -8.87 10.14
CA ASN A 212 11.25 -7.69 10.70
C ASN A 212 9.76 -7.68 10.33
N VAL A 213 8.91 -8.29 11.17
CA VAL A 213 7.47 -8.46 10.89
C VAL A 213 6.72 -7.13 10.71
N ASN A 214 7.23 -6.03 11.28
CA ASN A 214 6.63 -4.70 11.13
C ASN A 214 6.66 -4.19 9.68
N GLU A 215 7.53 -4.73 8.84
CA GLU A 215 7.60 -4.38 7.41
C GLU A 215 6.35 -4.77 6.63
N ALA A 216 5.51 -5.67 7.18
CA ALA A 216 4.22 -6.03 6.58
C ALA A 216 3.26 -4.85 6.48
N SER A 217 3.35 -3.90 7.42
CA SER A 217 2.51 -2.70 7.45
C SER A 217 2.87 -1.66 6.39
N TYR A 218 4.06 -1.78 5.79
CA TYR A 218 4.52 -0.86 4.76
C TYR A 218 4.17 -1.41 3.36
N PRO A 219 3.66 -0.55 2.46
CA PRO A 219 3.32 -0.98 1.11
C PRO A 219 4.56 -1.46 0.35
N VAL A 220 4.38 -2.44 -0.54
CA VAL A 220 5.37 -2.76 -1.57
C VAL A 220 5.17 -1.86 -2.78
N ILE A 221 6.27 -1.34 -3.30
CA ILE A 221 6.26 -0.48 -4.49
C ILE A 221 6.57 -1.33 -5.72
N ASP A 222 5.59 -1.45 -6.61
CA ASP A 222 5.79 -2.01 -7.93
C ASP A 222 6.40 -0.96 -8.85
N LYS A 223 7.73 -1.03 -9.05
CA LYS A 223 8.49 -0.10 -9.88
C LYS A 223 8.00 -0.04 -11.32
N THR A 224 7.39 -1.12 -11.82
CA THR A 224 6.89 -1.16 -13.20
C THR A 224 5.71 -0.22 -13.44
N LYS A 225 5.01 0.21 -12.38
CA LYS A 225 3.96 1.22 -12.44
C LYS A 225 4.50 2.65 -12.60
N TYR A 226 5.81 2.86 -12.42
CA TYR A 226 6.45 4.18 -12.42
C TYR A 226 7.65 4.24 -13.39
N PRO A 227 7.44 3.98 -14.70
CA PRO A 227 8.54 4.00 -15.66
C PRO A 227 9.15 5.40 -15.77
N LYS A 228 10.49 5.45 -15.86
CA LYS A 228 11.19 6.72 -16.08
C LYS A 228 10.85 7.27 -17.48
N PRO A 229 10.34 8.52 -17.59
CA PRO A 229 10.08 9.12 -18.90
C PRO A 229 11.36 9.38 -19.71
N SER A 230 11.21 9.67 -21.00
CA SER A 230 12.33 10.07 -21.86
C SER A 230 12.97 11.38 -21.37
N LYS A 231 14.24 11.63 -21.76
CA LYS A 231 14.95 12.85 -21.38
C LYS A 231 14.22 14.11 -21.85
N GLU A 232 13.61 14.05 -23.03
CA GLU A 232 12.84 15.13 -23.63
C GLU A 232 11.55 15.42 -22.86
N GLU A 233 10.84 14.37 -22.41
CA GLU A 233 9.65 14.51 -21.57
C GLU A 233 10.00 15.08 -20.19
N ILE A 234 11.07 14.57 -19.55
CA ILE A 234 11.55 15.08 -18.27
C ILE A 234 11.85 16.58 -18.37
N LYS A 235 12.55 17.00 -19.44
CA LYS A 235 12.90 18.41 -19.66
C LYS A 235 11.68 19.32 -19.90
N LYS A 236 10.59 18.78 -20.44
CA LYS A 236 9.32 19.52 -20.63
C LYS A 236 8.47 19.57 -19.35
N LYS A 237 8.51 18.50 -18.55
CA LYS A 237 7.70 18.34 -17.33
C LYS A 237 8.24 19.14 -16.15
N LEU A 238 9.56 19.12 -15.95
CA LEU A 238 10.19 19.67 -14.75
C LEU A 238 10.50 21.15 -14.87
N SER A 239 10.46 21.87 -13.74
CA SER A 239 11.06 23.19 -13.64
C SER A 239 12.59 23.13 -13.83
N LYS A 240 13.22 24.28 -14.08
CA LYS A 240 14.68 24.35 -14.25
C LYS A 240 15.44 23.80 -13.04
N ASP A 241 14.97 24.11 -11.83
CA ASP A 241 15.62 23.68 -10.60
C ASP A 241 15.37 22.18 -10.32
N GLU A 242 14.15 21.69 -10.49
CA GLU A 242 13.86 20.24 -10.39
C GLU A 242 14.69 19.43 -11.40
N TYR A 243 14.86 19.91 -12.63
CA TYR A 243 15.70 19.24 -13.63
C TYR A 243 17.17 19.21 -13.23
N ARG A 244 17.72 20.35 -12.78
CA ARG A 244 19.11 20.46 -12.32
C ARG A 244 19.39 19.52 -11.14
N VAL A 245 18.51 19.51 -10.15
CA VAL A 245 18.65 18.65 -8.97
C VAL A 245 18.56 17.17 -9.37
N THR A 246 17.51 16.79 -10.10
CA THR A 246 17.24 15.37 -10.37
C THR A 246 18.12 14.76 -11.47
N GLN A 247 18.51 15.52 -12.49
CA GLN A 247 19.26 14.99 -13.64
C GLN A 247 20.74 15.39 -13.65
N ASN A 248 21.13 16.49 -13.01
CA ASN A 248 22.51 16.98 -13.01
C ASN A 248 23.20 16.85 -11.63
N ASN A 249 22.55 16.23 -10.64
CA ASN A 249 23.08 16.06 -9.29
C ASN A 249 23.44 17.40 -8.62
N GLU A 250 22.69 18.46 -8.92
CA GLU A 250 22.83 19.75 -8.25
C GLU A 250 22.03 19.78 -6.94
N THR A 251 22.32 20.74 -6.08
CA THR A 251 21.60 20.94 -4.81
C THR A 251 20.86 22.27 -4.86
N GLU A 252 19.58 22.26 -4.48
CA GLU A 252 18.79 23.47 -4.35
C GLU A 252 19.30 24.38 -3.23
N LYS A 253 18.90 25.65 -3.24
CA LYS A 253 19.26 26.57 -2.17
C LYS A 253 18.48 26.23 -0.89
N ALA A 254 19.14 26.38 0.26
CA ALA A 254 18.52 26.15 1.56
C ALA A 254 17.30 27.07 1.77
N PHE A 255 16.23 26.50 2.36
CA PHE A 255 15.00 27.19 2.75
C PHE A 255 14.22 27.86 1.60
N SER A 256 14.48 27.49 0.35
CA SER A 256 13.80 28.09 -0.81
C SER A 256 12.80 27.17 -1.51
N ASN A 257 12.70 25.89 -1.10
CA ASN A 257 11.86 24.90 -1.77
C ASN A 257 10.45 24.86 -1.19
N ARG A 258 9.44 24.47 -1.97
CA ARG A 258 8.03 24.46 -1.53
C ARG A 258 7.68 23.51 -0.38
N TYR A 259 8.60 22.63 0.03
CA TYR A 259 8.38 21.61 1.04
C TYR A 259 9.19 21.81 2.33
N TRP A 260 10.00 22.87 2.42
CA TRP A 260 10.92 23.06 3.55
C TRP A 260 10.15 23.19 4.89
N ASP A 261 9.05 23.93 4.90
CA ASP A 261 8.16 24.18 6.05
C ASP A 261 6.82 23.46 5.98
N SER A 262 6.63 22.58 5.00
CA SER A 262 5.39 21.82 4.86
C SER A 262 5.35 20.63 5.82
N PHE A 263 4.25 20.48 6.55
CA PHE A 263 3.95 19.34 7.43
C PHE A 263 2.55 18.77 7.17
N GLU A 264 2.03 18.98 5.96
CA GLU A 264 0.72 18.46 5.57
C GLU A 264 0.75 16.93 5.46
N ALA A 265 -0.35 16.30 5.85
CA ALA A 265 -0.50 14.85 5.76
C ALA A 265 -0.54 14.40 4.30
N GLY A 266 0.38 13.51 3.93
CA GLY A 266 0.50 12.96 2.59
C GLY A 266 1.72 12.09 2.38
N ILE A 267 2.01 11.81 1.11
CA ILE A 267 3.22 11.12 0.65
C ILE A 267 4.02 12.04 -0.27
N TYR A 268 5.35 11.92 -0.22
CA TYR A 268 6.27 12.57 -1.15
C TYR A 268 6.68 11.55 -2.20
N VAL A 269 6.50 11.92 -3.46
CA VAL A 269 6.80 11.08 -4.63
C VAL A 269 8.00 11.62 -5.39
N ASP A 270 8.69 10.75 -6.13
CA ASP A 270 9.68 11.14 -7.11
C ASP A 270 9.01 12.05 -8.16
N VAL A 271 9.48 13.28 -8.29
CA VAL A 271 8.95 14.26 -9.23
C VAL A 271 9.09 13.80 -10.70
N VAL A 272 10.07 12.94 -10.99
CA VAL A 272 10.33 12.38 -12.32
C VAL A 272 9.29 11.31 -12.64
N THR A 273 9.22 10.25 -11.82
CA THR A 273 8.49 9.01 -12.12
C THR A 273 7.11 8.92 -11.47
N GLY A 274 6.88 9.65 -10.38
CA GLY A 274 5.71 9.50 -9.52
C GLY A 274 5.81 8.35 -8.51
N GLU A 275 6.96 7.66 -8.44
CA GLU A 275 7.21 6.60 -7.47
C GLU A 275 7.14 7.15 -6.03
N PRO A 276 6.35 6.56 -5.12
CA PRO A 276 6.34 6.97 -3.72
C PRO A 276 7.71 6.78 -3.04
N LEU A 277 8.20 7.82 -2.35
CA LEU A 277 9.50 7.80 -1.66
C LEU A 277 9.38 7.94 -0.15
N PHE A 278 8.58 8.90 0.33
CA PHE A 278 8.47 9.20 1.76
C PHE A 278 7.04 9.39 2.21
N SER A 279 6.79 9.13 3.49
CA SER A 279 5.57 9.52 4.19
C SER A 279 5.81 10.80 4.98
N SER A 280 4.82 11.69 5.03
CA SER A 280 4.81 12.85 5.93
C SER A 280 4.98 12.50 7.41
N LYS A 281 4.68 11.25 7.81
CA LYS A 281 4.88 10.77 9.20
C LYS A 281 6.36 10.68 9.60
N ASP A 282 7.26 10.62 8.62
CA ASP A 282 8.71 10.48 8.82
C ASP A 282 9.47 11.77 8.48
N LYS A 283 8.77 12.89 8.25
CA LYS A 283 9.35 14.20 7.89
C LYS A 283 9.76 15.02 9.11
#